data_AF-A0A6M0LAQ7-F1
#
_entry.id   AF-A0A6M0LAQ7-F1
#
_cell.length_a   1.000
_cell.length_b   1.000
_cell.length_c   1.000
_cell.angle_alpha   90.00
_cell.angle_beta   90.00
_cell.angle_gamma   90.00
#
_symmetry.space_group_name_H-M   'P 1'
#
loop_
_entity.id
_entity.type
_entity.pdbx_description
1 polymer ?
#
loop_
_entity_poly.entity_id
_entity_poly.type
_entity_poly.pdbx_seq_one_letter_code
_entity_poly.pdbx_strand_id
1 'polypeptide(L)'
;MRQEEREKIEDITRLLNDLMAHNYTYFIKALLMVEKEIDDMEIIDKMYQMYISNDQMTLLHESFDDILMEIENEKEERRNDLLEEK
;
A
#
# COMPACT_ATOMS: atom_id res chain seq x y z
N MET A 1 -23.16 -23.39 -3.88
CA MET A 1 -23.03 -21.93 -4.02
C MET A 1 -22.68 -21.26 -2.69
N ARG A 2 -23.58 -21.06 -1.71
CA ARG A 2 -23.20 -20.39 -0.44
C ARG A 2 -22.13 -21.10 0.41
N GLN A 3 -22.08 -22.44 0.39
CA GLN A 3 -21.08 -23.21 1.14
C GLN A 3 -19.68 -23.13 0.51
N GLU A 4 -19.59 -23.28 -0.81
CA GLU A 4 -18.33 -23.19 -1.55
C GLU A 4 -17.72 -21.78 -1.46
N GLU A 5 -18.54 -20.74 -1.51
CA GLU A 5 -18.10 -19.36 -1.32
C GLU A 5 -17.54 -19.12 0.09
N ARG A 6 -18.21 -19.69 1.11
CA ARG A 6 -17.74 -19.64 2.49
C ARG A 6 -16.39 -20.35 2.66
N GLU A 7 -16.23 -21.52 2.07
CA GLU A 7 -14.95 -22.28 2.10
C GLU A 7 -13.81 -21.49 1.45
N LYS A 8 -14.06 -20.86 0.29
CA LYS A 8 -13.07 -19.97 -0.35
C LYS A 8 -12.69 -18.77 0.53
N ILE A 9 -13.67 -18.14 1.18
CA ILE A 9 -13.41 -17.03 2.10
C ILE A 9 -12.58 -17.50 3.30
N GLU A 10 -12.85 -18.67 3.86
CA GLU A 10 -12.09 -19.25 4.97
C GLU A 10 -10.63 -19.55 4.56
N ASP A 11 -10.42 -20.09 3.36
CA ASP A 11 -9.10 -20.35 2.82
C ASP A 11 -8.29 -19.07 2.61
N ILE A 12 -8.91 -18.04 2.01
CA ILE A 12 -8.26 -16.74 1.80
C ILE A 12 -7.98 -16.08 3.16
N THR A 13 -8.92 -16.12 4.10
CA THR A 13 -8.74 -15.52 5.44
C THR A 13 -7.57 -16.17 6.17
N ARG A 14 -7.41 -17.49 6.07
CA ARG A 14 -6.28 -18.21 6.66
C ARG A 14 -4.95 -17.79 6.03
N LEU A 15 -4.89 -17.68 4.71
CA LEU A 15 -3.70 -17.19 4.01
C LEU A 15 -3.33 -15.77 4.46
N LEU A 16 -4.32 -14.88 4.55
CA LEU A 16 -4.11 -13.51 5.01
C LEU A 16 -3.61 -13.47 6.45
N ASN A 17 -4.15 -14.29 7.34
CA ASN A 17 -3.68 -14.39 8.72
C ASN A 17 -2.22 -14.83 8.82
N ASP A 18 -1.81 -15.83 8.04
CA ASP A 18 -0.42 -16.30 8.01
C ASP A 18 0.53 -15.19 7.50
N LEU A 19 0.12 -14.46 6.45
CA LEU A 19 0.86 -13.33 5.90
C LEU A 19 0.97 -12.16 6.89
N MET A 20 -0.13 -11.82 7.57
CA MET A 20 -0.14 -10.79 8.61
C MET A 20 0.75 -11.16 9.81
N ALA A 21 0.77 -12.43 10.21
CA ALA A 21 1.52 -12.89 11.38
C ALA A 21 3.03 -12.99 11.12
N HIS A 22 3.43 -13.46 9.94
CA HIS A 22 4.84 -13.78 9.65
C HIS A 22 5.52 -12.78 8.74
N ASN A 23 4.78 -12.07 7.90
CA ASN A 23 5.32 -11.24 6.83
C ASN A 23 4.55 -9.90 6.71
N TYR A 24 4.16 -9.30 7.83
CA TYR A 24 3.29 -8.13 7.88
C TYR A 24 3.72 -7.00 6.92
N THR A 25 5.00 -6.63 6.93
CA THR A 25 5.53 -5.58 6.04
C THR A 25 5.35 -5.93 4.56
N TYR A 26 5.69 -7.16 4.15
CA TYR A 26 5.55 -7.60 2.76
C TYR A 26 4.09 -7.74 2.36
N PHE A 27 3.24 -8.20 3.28
CA PHE A 27 1.81 -8.27 3.09
C PHE A 27 1.21 -6.89 2.77
N ILE A 28 1.49 -5.88 3.60
CA ILE A 28 0.96 -4.54 3.38
C ILE A 28 1.49 -3.94 2.08
N LYS A 29 2.79 -4.07 1.79
CA LYS A 29 3.37 -3.57 0.54
C LYS A 29 2.77 -4.23 -0.70
N ALA A 30 2.61 -5.55 -0.70
CA ALA A 30 1.99 -6.27 -1.81
C ALA A 30 0.52 -5.86 -2.01
N LEU A 31 -0.20 -5.59 -0.92
CA LEU A 31 -1.57 -5.11 -1.03
C LEU A 31 -1.64 -3.68 -1.59
N LEU A 32 -0.73 -2.78 -1.18
CA LEU A 32 -0.63 -1.44 -1.76
C LEU A 32 -0.37 -1.49 -3.27
N MET A 33 0.53 -2.38 -3.72
CA MET A 33 0.79 -2.58 -5.14
C MET A 33 -0.46 -2.97 -5.93
N VAL A 34 -1.24 -3.91 -5.39
CA VAL A 34 -2.44 -4.42 -6.04
C VAL A 34 -3.57 -3.40 -6.01
N GLU A 35 -3.85 -2.79 -4.86
CA GLU A 35 -4.99 -1.89 -4.68
C GLU A 35 -4.81 -0.55 -5.40
N LYS A 36 -3.57 -0.04 -5.45
CA LYS A 36 -3.26 1.24 -6.10
C LYS A 36 -2.69 1.10 -7.49
N GLU A 37 -2.47 -0.14 -7.95
CA GLU A 37 -1.88 -0.43 -9.26
C GLU A 37 -0.49 0.22 -9.45
N ILE A 38 0.33 0.25 -8.38
CA ILE A 38 1.67 0.86 -8.34
C ILE A 38 2.75 -0.23 -8.25
N ASP A 39 3.82 -0.10 -9.02
CA ASP A 39 5.02 -0.95 -8.93
C ASP A 39 6.30 -0.21 -8.49
N ASP A 40 6.22 1.11 -8.26
CA ASP A 40 7.31 1.94 -7.76
C ASP A 40 7.58 1.67 -6.26
N MET A 41 8.65 0.93 -5.99
CA MET A 41 9.04 0.53 -4.62
C MET A 41 9.34 1.70 -3.69
N GLU A 42 9.75 2.86 -4.21
CA GLU A 42 9.99 4.04 -3.37
C GLU A 42 8.67 4.65 -2.87
N ILE A 43 7.66 4.70 -3.74
CA ILE A 43 6.31 5.15 -3.38
C ILE A 43 5.69 4.18 -2.38
N ILE A 44 5.78 2.87 -2.65
CA ILE A 44 5.27 1.81 -1.78
C ILE A 44 5.92 1.88 -0.39
N ASP A 45 7.24 2.11 -0.33
CA ASP A 45 7.96 2.23 0.94
C ASP A 45 7.49 3.44 1.74
N LYS A 46 7.31 4.61 1.09
CA LYS A 46 6.77 5.81 1.74
C LYS A 46 5.35 5.60 2.25
N MET A 47 4.46 5.05 1.43
CA MET A 47 3.07 4.75 1.81
C MET A 47 3.01 3.79 3.01
N TYR A 48 3.86 2.75 3.03
CA TYR A 48 3.96 1.86 4.18
C TYR A 48 4.42 2.58 5.46
N GLN A 49 5.41 3.48 5.36
CA GLN A 49 5.86 4.25 6.53
C GLN A 49 4.77 5.19 7.06
N MET A 50 4.01 5.84 6.18
CA MET A 50 2.89 6.69 6.59
C MET A 50 1.77 5.88 7.25
N TYR A 51 1.48 4.70 6.71
CA TYR A 51 0.52 3.76 7.29
C TYR A 51 0.94 3.30 8.71
N ILE A 52 2.16 2.80 8.89
CA ILE A 52 2.61 2.26 10.19
C ILE A 52 2.81 3.36 11.25
N SER A 53 3.00 4.61 10.81
CA SER A 53 3.17 5.77 11.71
C SER A 53 1.83 6.40 12.13
N ASN A 54 0.71 5.97 11.53
CA ASN A 54 -0.61 6.53 11.80
C ASN A 54 -1.56 5.48 12.40
N ASP A 55 -1.70 5.54 13.73
CA ASP A 55 -2.55 4.62 14.51
C ASP A 55 -4.05 4.66 14.12
N GLN A 56 -4.50 5.71 13.42
CA GLN A 56 -5.89 5.87 13.00
C GLN A 56 -6.15 5.36 11.57
N MET A 57 -5.10 5.05 10.82
CA MET A 57 -5.22 4.71 9.41
C MET A 57 -5.48 3.21 9.24
N THR A 58 -6.55 2.89 8.53
CA THR A 58 -6.84 1.50 8.13
C THR A 58 -6.46 1.29 6.67
N LEU A 59 -6.37 0.03 6.26
CA LEU A 59 -5.84 -0.38 4.97
C LEU A 59 -6.71 0.02 3.77
N LEU A 60 -8.03 0.14 3.98
CA LEU A 60 -9.01 0.58 2.97
C LEU A 60 -9.33 2.07 3.07
N HIS A 61 -8.47 2.84 3.73
CA HIS A 61 -8.76 4.25 3.97
C HIS A 61 -8.58 5.08 2.68
N GLU A 62 -9.57 5.92 2.37
CA GLU A 62 -9.57 6.77 1.16
C GLU A 62 -8.37 7.72 1.08
N SER A 63 -7.80 8.10 2.23
CA SER A 63 -6.64 9.00 2.29
C SER A 63 -5.36 8.45 1.65
N PHE A 64 -5.31 7.18 1.24
CA PHE A 64 -4.16 6.69 0.47
C PHE A 64 -4.04 7.39 -0.90
N ASP A 65 -5.14 7.86 -1.48
CA ASP A 65 -5.10 8.58 -2.76
C ASP A 65 -4.47 9.97 -2.59
N ASP A 66 -4.80 10.66 -1.49
CA ASP A 66 -4.19 11.95 -1.14
C ASP A 66 -2.68 11.81 -0.90
N ILE A 67 -2.29 10.76 -0.17
CA ILE A 67 -0.88 10.45 0.11
C ILE A 67 -0.10 10.16 -1.17
N LEU A 68 -0.69 9.37 -2.08
CA LEU A 68 -0.07 9.06 -3.36
C LEU A 68 0.20 10.35 -4.15
N MET A 69 -0.81 11.22 -4.25
CA MET A 69 -0.71 12.49 -4.95
C MET A 69 0.39 13.39 -4.35
N GLU A 70 0.50 13.46 -3.02
CA GLU A 70 1.56 14.20 -2.33
C GLU A 70 2.95 13.67 -2.71
N ILE A 71 3.15 12.36 -2.65
CA ILE A 71 4.44 11.71 -2.98
C ILE A 71 4.82 11.97 -4.45
N GLU A 72 3.87 11.89 -5.37
CA GLU A 72 4.09 12.14 -6.80
C GLU A 72 4.44 13.60 -7.07
N ASN A 73 3.74 14.54 -6.43
CA ASN A 73 4.05 15.97 -6.52
C ASN A 73 5.46 16.28 -6.00
N GLU A 74 5.85 15.73 -4.85
CA GLU A 74 7.23 15.90 -4.35
C GLU A 74 8.27 15.35 -5.33
N LYS A 75 7.98 14.21 -5.99
CA LYS A 75 8.89 13.62 -6.99
C LYS A 75 9.04 14.55 -8.19
N GLU A 76 7.96 15.17 -8.62
CA GLU A 76 7.94 16.12 -9.73
C GLU A 76 8.71 17.41 -9.40
N GLU A 77 8.49 17.98 -8.21
CA GLU A 77 9.22 19.16 -7.74
C GLU A 77 10.73 18.90 -7.69
N ARG A 78 11.16 17.80 -7.05
CA ARG A 78 12.58 17.40 -7.01
C ARG A 78 13.18 17.24 -8.40
N ARG A 79 12.40 16.73 -9.37
CA ARG A 79 12.86 16.60 -10.76
C ARG A 79 13.07 17.96 -11.42
N ASN A 80 12.17 18.91 -11.16
CA ASN A 80 12.24 20.26 -11.73
C ASN A 80 13.41 21.06 -11.15
N ASP A 81 13.66 20.97 -9.84
CA ASP A 81 14.83 21.59 -9.19
C ASP A 81 16.16 21.13 -9.85
N LEU A 82 16.29 19.83 -10.13
CA LEU A 82 17.48 19.25 -10.79
C LEU A 82 17.65 19.71 -12.25
N LEU A 83 16.59 20.17 -12.90
CA LEU A 83 16.63 20.70 -14.26
C LEU A 83 16.95 22.21 -14.28
N GLU A 84 16.54 22.96 -13.26
CA GLU A 84 16.85 24.39 -13.12
C GLU A 84 18.31 24.65 -12.69
N GLU A 85 18.98 23.69 -12.05
CA GLU A 85 20.40 23.76 -11.68
C GLU A 85 21.39 23.45 -12.84
N LYS A 86 20.91 23.13 -14.06
CA LYS A 86 21.73 22.84 -15.25
C LYS A 86 21.77 23.97 -16.27
#